data_AF-A0A9E0SJ82-F1
#
_entry.id   AF-A0A9E0SJ82-F1
#
_cell.length_a   1.000
_cell.length_b   1.000
_cell.length_c   1.000
_cell.angle_alpha   90.00
_cell.angle_beta   90.00
_cell.angle_gamma   90.00
#
_symmetry.space_group_name_H-M   'P 1'
#
loop_
_entity.id
_entity.type
_entity.pdbx_description
1 polymer ?
#
loop_
_entity_poly.entity_id
_entity_poly.type
_entity_poly.pdbx_seq_one_letter_code
_entity_poly.pdbx_strand_id
1 'polypeptide(L)'
;MTDSLQKNELLAQAVRAQAAQIVQSLAAALTQRGWMMTSAESCTGGLIAAACTDLAGSSDWFERGFVTYSNAAKTELLSVPAHVIARHGAVSEPVARAMARGAVAHARAHASVAVTGVAGPGGGSLDKPVGTVWFGWHVPGVTETECRHFDGDRAAVRAQTVAHALARLLQLLPPA
;
A
#
# COMPACT_ATOMS: atom_id res chain seq x y z
N MET A 1 18.02 -25.65 -9.12
CA MET A 1 16.63 -25.32 -8.69
C MET A 1 16.56 -24.91 -7.21
N THR A 2 17.43 -25.42 -6.33
CA THR A 2 17.49 -25.08 -4.90
C THR A 2 18.04 -23.67 -4.61
N ASP A 3 19.07 -23.25 -5.36
CA ASP A 3 19.80 -22.00 -5.11
C ASP A 3 18.97 -20.73 -5.39
N SER A 4 18.14 -20.77 -6.44
CA SER A 4 17.22 -19.67 -6.79
C SER A 4 16.06 -19.51 -5.79
N LEU A 5 15.58 -20.62 -5.21
CA LEU A 5 14.53 -20.59 -4.20
C LEU A 5 15.05 -20.02 -2.88
N GLN A 6 16.24 -20.47 -2.44
CA GLN A 6 16.90 -19.91 -1.25
C GLN A 6 17.18 -18.41 -1.39
N LYS A 7 17.63 -17.97 -2.58
CA LYS A 7 17.88 -16.55 -2.84
C LYS A 7 16.59 -15.70 -2.75
N ASN A 8 15.48 -16.20 -3.27
CA ASN A 8 14.18 -15.52 -3.20
C ASN A 8 13.66 -15.44 -1.76
N GLU A 9 13.84 -16.50 -0.97
CA GLU A 9 13.45 -16.52 0.45
C GLU A 9 14.26 -15.52 1.29
N LEU A 10 15.59 -15.46 1.08
CA LEU A 10 16.47 -14.52 1.75
C LEU A 10 16.11 -13.07 1.39
N LEU A 11 15.83 -12.78 0.11
CA LEU A 11 15.38 -11.47 -0.32
C LEU A 11 14.04 -11.10 0.34
N ALA A 12 13.08 -12.02 0.38
CA ALA A 12 11.79 -11.79 1.03
C ALA A 12 11.94 -11.56 2.54
N GLN A 13 12.84 -12.26 3.22
CA GLN A 13 13.16 -12.03 4.63
C GLN A 13 13.79 -10.65 4.85
N ALA A 14 14.77 -10.25 4.03
CA ALA A 14 15.41 -8.95 4.13
C ALA A 14 14.41 -7.81 3.94
N VAL A 15 13.52 -7.92 2.94
CA VAL A 15 12.47 -6.91 2.69
C VAL A 15 11.47 -6.84 3.86
N ARG A 16 11.10 -7.97 4.47
CA ARG A 16 10.25 -7.98 5.68
C ARG A 16 10.94 -7.33 6.87
N ALA A 17 12.23 -7.63 7.10
CA ALA A 17 13.00 -7.00 8.17
C ALA A 17 13.10 -5.49 7.98
N GLN A 18 13.32 -5.04 6.74
CA GLN A 18 13.31 -3.62 6.40
C GLN A 18 11.93 -2.98 6.65
N ALA A 19 10.84 -3.64 6.24
CA ALA A 19 9.49 -3.15 6.50
C ALA A 19 9.21 -3.01 8.00
N ALA A 20 9.67 -3.94 8.84
CA ALA A 20 9.52 -3.86 10.30
C ALA A 20 10.23 -2.64 10.90
N GLN A 21 11.45 -2.31 10.43
CA GLN A 21 12.16 -1.11 10.88
C GLN A 21 11.44 0.19 10.45
N ILE A 22 10.91 0.21 9.23
CA ILE A 22 10.10 1.33 8.73
C ILE A 22 8.84 1.50 9.57
N VAL A 23 8.16 0.40 9.91
CA VAL A 23 6.95 0.40 10.74
C VAL A 23 7.23 1.00 12.12
N GLN A 24 8.34 0.65 12.77
CA GLN A 24 8.72 1.26 14.07
C GLN A 24 8.89 2.78 13.96
N SER A 25 9.54 3.25 12.90
CA SER A 25 9.76 4.68 12.68
C SER A 25 8.45 5.42 12.37
N LEU A 26 7.58 4.79 11.58
CA LEU A 26 6.26 5.30 11.23
C LEU A 26 5.33 5.37 12.45
N ALA A 27 5.33 4.32 13.28
CA ALA A 27 4.61 4.29 14.55
C ALA A 27 5.03 5.45 15.45
N ALA A 28 6.34 5.61 15.69
CA ALA A 28 6.85 6.70 16.51
C ALA A 28 6.44 8.08 15.97
N ALA A 29 6.54 8.29 14.66
CA ALA A 29 6.15 9.55 14.04
C ALA A 29 4.64 9.83 14.16
N LEU A 30 3.78 8.83 13.93
CA LEU A 30 2.34 8.98 14.04
C LEU A 30 1.89 9.21 15.48
N THR A 31 2.41 8.41 16.44
CA THR A 31 2.12 8.56 17.86
C THR A 31 2.53 9.93 18.39
N GLN A 32 3.71 10.44 18.03
CA GLN A 32 4.14 11.79 18.43
C GLN A 32 3.18 12.90 17.98
N ARG A 33 2.48 12.68 16.86
CA ARG A 33 1.50 13.63 16.29
C ARG A 33 0.08 13.40 16.82
N GLY A 34 -0.16 12.33 17.58
CA GLY A 34 -1.52 11.87 17.90
C GLY A 34 -2.32 11.45 16.66
N TRP A 35 -1.63 11.01 15.61
CA TRP A 35 -2.25 10.67 14.33
C TRP A 35 -2.52 9.17 14.20
N MET A 36 -3.68 8.87 13.63
CA MET A 36 -4.04 7.54 13.14
C MET A 36 -3.78 7.43 11.63
N MET A 37 -3.29 6.28 11.16
CA MET A 37 -3.23 5.91 9.75
C MET A 37 -4.19 4.78 9.37
N THR A 38 -4.46 4.64 8.07
CA THR A 38 -5.24 3.53 7.48
C THR A 38 -4.60 3.01 6.19
N SER A 39 -4.90 1.78 5.78
CA SER A 39 -4.46 1.23 4.49
C SER A 39 -5.63 0.89 3.56
N ALA A 40 -5.44 1.06 2.24
CA ALA A 40 -6.35 0.57 1.21
C ALA A 40 -5.60 -0.32 0.21
N GLU A 41 -5.92 -1.61 0.22
CA GLU A 41 -5.09 -2.64 -0.40
C GLU A 41 -5.85 -3.42 -1.46
N SER A 42 -5.22 -3.60 -2.63
CA SER A 42 -5.67 -4.54 -3.65
C SER A 42 -4.64 -5.67 -3.80
N CYS A 43 -3.58 -5.48 -4.59
CA CYS A 43 -2.63 -6.55 -4.91
C CYS A 43 -1.81 -7.07 -3.71
N THR A 44 -1.68 -6.29 -2.65
CA THR A 44 -1.05 -6.72 -1.39
C THR A 44 -1.98 -7.55 -0.52
N GLY A 45 -3.30 -7.42 -0.64
CA GLY A 45 -4.26 -8.29 0.04
C GLY A 45 -4.21 -8.25 1.57
N GLY A 46 -3.94 -7.10 2.17
CA GLY A 46 -3.88 -6.93 3.63
C GLY A 46 -2.49 -7.01 4.23
N LEU A 47 -1.43 -7.16 3.43
CA LEU A 47 -0.06 -7.25 3.93
C LEU A 47 0.46 -5.93 4.51
N ILE A 48 -0.03 -4.77 4.07
CA ILE A 48 0.34 -3.49 4.69
C ILE A 48 -0.28 -3.42 6.08
N ALA A 49 -1.57 -3.72 6.20
CA ALA A 49 -2.25 -3.80 7.49
C ALA A 49 -1.55 -4.80 8.43
N ALA A 50 -1.24 -6.01 7.93
CA ALA A 50 -0.52 -7.02 8.71
C ALA A 50 0.83 -6.51 9.23
N ALA A 51 1.65 -5.88 8.37
CA ALA A 51 2.94 -5.32 8.78
C ALA A 51 2.79 -4.24 9.85
N CYS A 52 1.74 -3.41 9.79
CA CYS A 52 1.45 -2.43 10.82
C CYS A 52 1.02 -3.09 12.14
N THR A 53 0.12 -4.08 12.08
CA THR A 53 -0.45 -4.73 13.27
C THR A 53 0.48 -5.75 13.93
N ASP A 54 1.51 -6.22 13.22
CA ASP A 54 2.57 -7.07 13.80
C ASP A 54 3.38 -6.32 14.88
N LEU A 55 3.39 -4.98 14.86
CA LEU A 55 3.98 -4.17 15.92
C LEU A 55 2.99 -4.01 17.10
N ALA A 56 3.43 -4.42 18.29
CA ALA A 56 2.69 -4.20 19.52
C ALA A 56 2.43 -2.70 19.77
N GLY A 57 1.23 -2.37 20.25
CA GLY A 57 0.80 -0.97 20.41
C GLY A 57 0.28 -0.33 19.11
N SER A 58 0.08 -1.10 18.05
CA SER A 58 -0.49 -0.61 16.78
C SER A 58 -1.88 0.04 16.93
N SER A 59 -2.63 -0.26 17.99
CA SER A 59 -3.89 0.42 18.32
C SER A 59 -3.76 1.93 18.50
N ASP A 60 -2.57 2.43 18.82
CA ASP A 60 -2.35 3.84 19.14
C ASP A 60 -2.11 4.72 17.89
N TRP A 61 -1.91 4.10 16.72
CA TRP A 61 -1.55 4.82 15.49
C TRP A 61 -2.05 4.17 14.19
N PHE A 62 -2.57 2.94 14.21
CA PHE A 62 -3.19 2.27 13.07
C PHE A 62 -4.67 2.02 13.34
N GLU A 63 -5.55 2.52 12.48
CA GLU A 63 -6.99 2.49 12.70
C GLU A 63 -7.64 1.24 12.09
N ARG A 64 -7.61 1.11 10.76
CA ARG A 64 -8.10 -0.07 10.04
C ARG A 64 -7.44 -0.20 8.68
N GLY A 65 -7.57 -1.39 8.09
CA GLY A 65 -7.24 -1.65 6.69
C GLY A 65 -8.47 -2.00 5.86
N PHE A 66 -8.51 -1.55 4.61
CA PHE A 66 -9.51 -1.93 3.62
C PHE A 66 -8.87 -2.84 2.58
N VAL A 67 -9.34 -4.07 2.43
CA VAL A 67 -8.97 -4.92 1.29
C VAL A 67 -10.04 -4.80 0.21
N THR A 68 -9.76 -4.01 -0.83
CA THR A 68 -10.69 -3.70 -1.93
C THR A 68 -10.26 -4.36 -3.24
N TYR A 69 -10.24 -5.69 -3.24
CA TYR A 69 -9.67 -6.47 -4.35
C TYR A 69 -10.46 -6.28 -5.67
N SER A 70 -11.80 -6.20 -5.59
CA SER A 70 -12.67 -5.99 -6.75
C SER A 70 -12.93 -4.52 -7.06
N ASN A 71 -13.35 -4.22 -8.29
CA ASN A 71 -13.78 -2.86 -8.66
C ASN A 71 -15.01 -2.40 -7.86
N ALA A 72 -15.93 -3.33 -7.58
CA ALA A 72 -17.09 -3.07 -6.73
C ALA A 72 -16.65 -2.68 -5.31
N ALA A 73 -15.73 -3.43 -4.69
CA ALA A 73 -15.23 -3.12 -3.35
C ALA A 73 -14.52 -1.75 -3.29
N LYS A 74 -13.77 -1.37 -4.33
CA LYS A 74 -13.16 -0.02 -4.43
C LYS A 74 -14.25 1.07 -4.42
N THR A 75 -15.38 0.82 -5.07
CA THR A 75 -16.49 1.76 -5.14
C THR A 75 -17.27 1.80 -3.83
N GLU A 76 -17.64 0.63 -3.30
CA GLU A 76 -18.48 0.48 -2.10
C GLU A 76 -17.78 0.96 -0.83
N LEU A 77 -16.52 0.56 -0.62
CA LEU A 77 -15.83 0.78 0.65
C LEU A 77 -14.98 2.05 0.68
N LEU A 78 -14.55 2.53 -0.50
CA LEU A 78 -13.66 3.68 -0.62
C LEU A 78 -14.25 4.81 -1.47
N SER A 79 -15.49 4.66 -1.95
CA SER A 79 -16.16 5.65 -2.81
C SER A 79 -15.34 6.03 -4.06
N VAL A 80 -14.51 5.12 -4.58
CA VAL A 80 -13.86 5.32 -5.88
C VAL A 80 -14.94 5.38 -6.95
N PRO A 81 -15.08 6.48 -7.72
CA PRO A 81 -16.14 6.57 -8.70
C PRO A 81 -16.00 5.49 -9.77
N ALA A 82 -17.07 4.72 -10.02
CA ALA A 82 -17.05 3.61 -10.98
C ALA A 82 -16.59 4.04 -12.39
N HIS A 83 -16.94 5.26 -12.82
CA HIS A 83 -16.52 5.80 -14.11
C HIS A 83 -15.00 6.03 -14.21
N VAL A 84 -14.31 6.34 -13.10
CA VAL A 84 -12.84 6.48 -13.06
C VAL A 84 -12.19 5.12 -13.32
N ILE A 85 -12.71 4.07 -12.68
CA ILE A 85 -12.22 2.70 -12.90
C ILE A 85 -12.49 2.26 -14.34
N ALA A 86 -13.67 2.54 -14.88
CA ALA A 86 -14.03 2.19 -16.26
C ALA A 86 -13.12 2.89 -17.29
N ARG A 87 -12.78 4.16 -17.07
CA ARG A 87 -11.97 4.96 -17.99
C ARG A 87 -10.47 4.65 -17.93
N HIS A 88 -9.92 4.42 -16.74
CA HIS A 88 -8.46 4.33 -16.54
C HIS A 88 -7.97 2.92 -16.19
N GLY A 89 -8.89 2.02 -15.82
CA GLY A 89 -8.61 0.71 -15.26
C GLY A 89 -8.23 0.78 -13.78
N ALA A 90 -8.39 -0.34 -13.07
CA ALA A 90 -8.15 -0.45 -11.63
C ALA A 90 -6.69 -0.20 -11.23
N VAL A 91 -5.73 -0.50 -12.10
CA VAL A 91 -4.30 -0.21 -11.91
C VAL A 91 -3.98 1.08 -12.64
N SER A 92 -4.17 2.21 -11.96
CA SER A 92 -3.95 3.56 -12.52
C SER A 92 -3.79 4.60 -11.42
N GLU A 93 -3.17 5.73 -11.77
CA GLU A 93 -3.01 6.90 -10.91
C GLU A 93 -4.33 7.42 -10.30
N PRO A 94 -5.39 7.72 -11.09
CA PRO A 94 -6.61 8.29 -10.51
C PRO A 94 -7.34 7.32 -9.59
N VAL A 95 -7.24 6.01 -9.82
CA VAL A 95 -7.80 5.00 -8.90
C VAL A 95 -7.00 4.95 -7.60
N ALA A 96 -5.67 4.92 -7.65
CA ALA A 96 -4.84 4.94 -6.44
C ALA A 96 -5.05 6.22 -5.61
N ARG A 97 -5.16 7.37 -6.27
CA ARG A 97 -5.50 8.66 -5.65
C ARG A 97 -6.85 8.62 -4.94
N ALA A 98 -7.88 8.11 -5.63
CA ALA A 98 -9.23 8.01 -5.09
C ALA A 98 -9.29 7.02 -3.92
N MET A 99 -8.60 5.89 -4.01
CA MET A 99 -8.49 4.90 -2.92
C MET A 99 -7.88 5.53 -1.66
N ALA A 100 -6.79 6.30 -1.78
CA ALA A 100 -6.14 6.94 -0.63
C ALA A 100 -7.06 7.96 0.06
N ARG A 101 -7.69 8.84 -0.72
CA ARG A 101 -8.64 9.84 -0.20
C ARG A 101 -9.86 9.18 0.45
N GLY A 102 -10.41 8.16 -0.21
CA GLY A 102 -11.51 7.37 0.31
C GLY A 102 -11.17 6.70 1.63
N ALA A 103 -9.97 6.10 1.73
CA ALA A 103 -9.53 5.41 2.94
C ALA A 103 -9.52 6.34 4.15
N VAL A 104 -8.90 7.53 4.04
CA VAL A 104 -8.91 8.52 5.12
C VAL A 104 -10.33 8.93 5.49
N ALA A 105 -11.18 9.23 4.51
CA ALA A 105 -12.56 9.68 4.77
C ALA A 105 -13.39 8.62 5.50
N HIS A 106 -13.26 7.36 5.12
CA HIS A 106 -14.05 6.25 5.68
C HIS A 106 -13.48 5.69 6.99
N ALA A 107 -12.16 5.75 7.19
CA ALA A 107 -11.53 5.36 8.45
C ALA A 107 -11.57 6.47 9.51
N ARG A 108 -11.78 7.73 9.11
CA ARG A 108 -11.58 8.92 9.97
C ARG A 108 -10.15 8.99 10.53
N ALA A 109 -9.19 8.60 9.70
CA ALA A 109 -7.76 8.67 9.99
C ALA A 109 -7.16 10.01 9.54
N HIS A 110 -5.88 10.24 9.80
CA HIS A 110 -5.15 11.43 9.34
C HIS A 110 -4.31 11.13 8.10
N ALA A 111 -3.79 9.90 8.03
CA ALA A 111 -2.91 9.45 6.96
C ALA A 111 -3.42 8.17 6.32
N SER A 112 -3.15 7.96 5.04
CA SER A 112 -3.39 6.68 4.38
C SER A 112 -2.33 6.33 3.37
N VAL A 113 -2.21 5.03 3.11
CA VAL A 113 -1.60 4.51 1.90
C VAL A 113 -2.58 3.61 1.15
N ALA A 114 -2.62 3.75 -0.17
CA ALA A 114 -3.41 2.95 -1.09
C ALA A 114 -2.53 2.30 -2.15
N VAL A 115 -2.78 1.03 -2.46
CA VAL A 115 -2.03 0.28 -3.48
C VAL A 115 -2.94 -0.52 -4.41
N THR A 116 -2.68 -0.39 -5.71
CA THR A 116 -3.35 -1.14 -6.78
C THR A 116 -2.35 -1.50 -7.87
N GLY A 117 -2.25 -2.78 -8.24
CA GLY A 117 -1.17 -3.25 -9.09
C GLY A 117 -1.36 -4.66 -9.65
N VAL A 118 -0.45 -5.04 -10.54
CA VAL A 118 -0.37 -6.36 -11.18
C VAL A 118 0.77 -7.14 -10.55
N ALA A 119 0.49 -7.90 -9.49
CA ALA A 119 1.51 -8.70 -8.82
C ALA A 119 1.95 -9.96 -9.60
N GLY A 120 1.23 -10.36 -10.66
CA GLY A 120 1.56 -11.56 -11.43
C GLY A 120 1.06 -12.88 -10.81
N PRO A 121 1.40 -14.03 -11.44
CA PRO A 121 2.24 -14.13 -12.65
C PRO A 121 1.53 -13.73 -13.95
N GLY A 122 0.19 -13.65 -13.96
CA GLY A 122 -0.61 -13.17 -15.09
C GLY A 122 -1.22 -11.79 -14.86
N GLY A 123 -2.09 -11.36 -15.78
CA GLY A 123 -2.84 -10.10 -15.68
C GLY A 123 -2.06 -8.84 -16.09
N GLY A 124 -0.82 -9.00 -16.55
CA GLY A 124 -0.05 -7.94 -17.18
C GLY A 124 -0.49 -7.67 -18.62
N SER A 125 -0.16 -6.48 -19.11
CA SER A 125 -0.30 -6.07 -20.51
C SER A 125 0.99 -5.36 -20.94
N LEU A 126 1.13 -5.02 -22.23
CA LEU A 126 2.28 -4.24 -22.71
C LEU A 126 2.41 -2.89 -21.98
N ASP A 127 1.27 -2.22 -21.73
CA ASP A 127 1.25 -0.92 -21.05
C ASP A 127 1.37 -1.02 -19.53
N LYS A 128 1.01 -2.17 -18.95
CA LYS A 128 1.00 -2.44 -17.50
C LYS A 128 1.54 -3.83 -17.24
N PRO A 129 2.87 -4.06 -17.36
CA PRO A 129 3.46 -5.37 -17.18
C PRO A 129 3.28 -5.87 -15.74
N VAL A 130 3.50 -7.17 -15.53
CA VAL A 130 3.64 -7.72 -14.18
C VAL A 130 4.71 -6.94 -13.41
N GLY A 131 4.45 -6.64 -12.14
CA GLY A 131 5.29 -5.77 -11.32
C GLY A 131 4.82 -4.31 -11.28
N THR A 132 3.90 -3.89 -12.15
CA THR A 132 3.35 -2.53 -12.13
C THR A 132 2.46 -2.31 -10.91
N VAL A 133 2.79 -1.33 -10.08
CA VAL A 133 2.00 -0.95 -8.90
C VAL A 133 1.85 0.56 -8.86
N TRP A 134 0.60 1.01 -8.74
CA TRP A 134 0.27 2.39 -8.42
C TRP A 134 0.02 2.54 -6.93
N PHE A 135 0.59 3.61 -6.40
CA PHE A 135 0.48 4.03 -5.02
C PHE A 135 -0.28 5.34 -4.93
N GLY A 136 -1.04 5.49 -3.86
CA GLY A 136 -1.59 6.77 -3.42
C GLY A 136 -1.29 6.97 -1.95
N TRP A 137 -0.76 8.12 -1.58
CA TRP A 137 -0.60 8.52 -0.18
C TRP A 137 -1.42 9.75 0.09
N HIS A 138 -2.08 9.78 1.24
CA HIS A 138 -2.75 10.97 1.71
C HIS A 138 -2.26 11.29 3.11
N VAL A 139 -1.88 12.54 3.32
CA VAL A 139 -1.69 13.18 4.63
C VAL A 139 -2.41 14.54 4.56
N PRO A 140 -2.66 15.23 5.69
CA PRO A 140 -3.38 16.49 5.67
C PRO A 140 -2.80 17.49 4.67
N GLY A 141 -3.64 18.00 3.77
CA GLY A 141 -3.26 18.99 2.76
C GLY A 141 -2.68 18.44 1.45
N VAL A 142 -2.25 17.17 1.38
CA VAL A 142 -1.63 16.61 0.16
C VAL A 142 -2.05 15.18 -0.14
N THR A 143 -2.29 14.89 -1.42
CA THR A 143 -2.41 13.51 -1.92
C THR A 143 -1.36 13.31 -3.01
N GLU A 144 -0.39 12.43 -2.76
CA GLU A 144 0.62 12.06 -3.75
C GLU A 144 0.31 10.70 -4.38
N THR A 145 0.84 10.48 -5.58
CA THR A 145 0.72 9.21 -6.29
C THR A 145 2.02 8.89 -7.01
N GLU A 146 2.37 7.61 -7.09
CA GLU A 146 3.58 7.14 -7.77
C GLU A 146 3.29 5.82 -8.48
N CYS A 147 3.91 5.60 -9.63
CA CYS A 147 3.94 4.29 -10.29
C CYS A 147 5.32 3.67 -10.13
N ARG A 148 5.35 2.40 -9.76
CA ARG A 148 6.58 1.60 -9.72
C ARG A 148 6.43 0.31 -10.49
N HIS A 149 7.58 -0.17 -10.96
CA HIS A 149 7.74 -1.48 -11.55
C HIS A 149 8.70 -2.24 -10.66
N PHE A 150 8.23 -3.35 -10.09
CA PHE A 150 9.03 -4.22 -9.25
C PHE A 150 9.35 -5.51 -9.98
N ASP A 151 10.58 -5.97 -9.84
CA ASP A 151 11.01 -7.26 -10.36
C ASP A 151 10.67 -8.41 -9.41
N GLY A 152 10.63 -9.61 -9.97
CA GLY A 152 10.46 -10.85 -9.24
C GLY A 152 9.06 -11.46 -9.36
N ASP A 153 8.84 -12.52 -8.57
CA ASP A 153 7.56 -13.20 -8.54
C ASP A 153 6.50 -12.43 -7.74
N ARG A 154 5.29 -13.00 -7.67
CA ARG A 154 4.16 -12.41 -6.95
C ARG A 154 4.47 -12.08 -5.48
N ALA A 155 5.26 -12.91 -4.80
CA ALA A 155 5.60 -12.68 -3.41
C ALA A 155 6.61 -11.53 -3.28
N ALA A 156 7.62 -11.51 -4.14
CA ALA A 156 8.62 -10.44 -4.19
C ALA A 156 8.01 -9.08 -4.52
N VAL A 157 7.11 -9.00 -5.51
CA VAL A 157 6.42 -7.75 -5.88
C VAL A 157 5.58 -7.24 -4.71
N ARG A 158 4.82 -8.11 -4.04
CA ARG A 158 4.00 -7.73 -2.87
C ARG A 158 4.86 -7.27 -1.69
N ALA A 159 5.97 -7.94 -1.40
CA ALA A 159 6.87 -7.56 -0.33
C ALA A 159 7.50 -6.18 -0.57
N GLN A 160 8.01 -5.94 -1.79
CA GLN A 160 8.56 -4.63 -2.19
C GLN A 160 7.49 -3.53 -2.13
N THR A 161 6.25 -3.85 -2.53
CA THR A 161 5.12 -2.92 -2.44
C THR A 161 4.87 -2.46 -1.00
N VAL A 162 4.87 -3.39 -0.03
CA VAL A 162 4.65 -3.05 1.39
C VAL A 162 5.76 -2.14 1.92
N ALA A 163 7.03 -2.51 1.67
CA ALA A 163 8.16 -1.71 2.13
C ALA A 163 8.15 -0.29 1.52
N HIS A 164 7.92 -0.18 0.20
CA HIS A 164 7.86 1.12 -0.50
C HIS A 164 6.69 1.98 -0.01
N ALA A 165 5.50 1.38 0.14
CA ALA A 165 4.30 2.04 0.63
C ALA A 165 4.52 2.73 1.98
N LEU A 166 5.09 2.00 2.95
CA LEU A 166 5.30 2.50 4.31
C LEU A 166 6.46 3.49 4.38
N ALA A 167 7.55 3.24 3.65
CA ALA A 167 8.71 4.14 3.62
C ALA A 167 8.34 5.51 3.07
N ARG A 168 7.58 5.54 1.96
CA ARG A 168 7.17 6.80 1.36
C ARG A 168 6.15 7.55 2.23
N LEU A 169 5.24 6.84 2.91
CA LEU A 169 4.32 7.49 3.84
C LEU A 169 5.08 8.20 4.97
N LEU A 170 6.08 7.54 5.57
CA LEU A 170 6.93 8.13 6.60
C LEU A 170 7.61 9.42 6.12
N GLN A 171 8.13 9.44 4.89
CA GLN A 171 8.76 10.63 4.30
C GLN A 171 7.77 11.78 4.05
N LEU A 172 6.50 11.47 3.85
CA LEU A 172 5.45 12.46 3.58
C LEU A 172 4.85 13.05 4.86
N LEU A 173 5.12 12.47 6.03
CA LEU A 173 4.66 13.05 7.28
C LEU A 173 5.35 14.41 7.48
N PRO A 174 4.57 15.51 7.66
CA PRO A 174 5.16 16.81 7.96
C PRO A 174 5.89 16.75 9.30
N PRO A 175 6.84 17.67 9.59
CA PRO A 175 7.46 17.78 10.91
C PRO A 175 6.42 17.78 12.04
N ALA A 176 6.76 17.17 13.18
CA ALA A 176 5.89 17.07 14.36
C ALA A 176 5.73 18.44 15.04
#